data_AF-A0A556MMS9-F1
#
_entry.id   AF-A0A556MMS9-F1
#
_cell.length_a   1.000
_cell.length_b   1.000
_cell.length_c   1.000
_cell.angle_alpha   90.00
_cell.angle_beta   90.00
_cell.angle_gamma   90.00
#
_symmetry.space_group_name_H-M   'P 1'
#
loop_
_entity.id
_entity.type
_entity.pdbx_description
1 polymer ?
#
loop_
_entity_poly.entity_id
_entity_poly.type
_entity_poly.pdbx_seq_one_letter_code
_entity_poly.pdbx_strand_id
1 'polypeptide(L)'
;MTNSDKKHSFREEFEAHLESPIPILTRLRNVIFGKESPDTYTQIGFYLGLIIWIIFLVWIILGYVVLTSTEWIEQEKGLDVHSLIEQRGQALGFTGTDFQKNLITFYNIALISWMGLFIGLVLQWRKNTWFIYFIWASGGLYLLSMWLLLGFSYWYHDTTTFDKIAFFLLIGHSSLYYYFLNREARGEKTNFFGIDEDFE
;
A
#
# COMPACT_ATOMS: atom_id res chain seq x y z
N MET A 1 -38.26 30.20 -16.01
CA MET A 1 -36.84 30.05 -15.67
C MET A 1 -36.11 29.50 -16.89
N THR A 2 -35.28 30.34 -17.51
CA THR A 2 -34.52 30.02 -18.73
C THR A 2 -33.23 29.26 -18.40
N ASN A 3 -32.72 28.48 -19.36
CA ASN A 3 -31.53 27.63 -19.18
C ASN A 3 -30.24 28.39 -18.79
N SER A 4 -30.18 29.71 -19.00
CA SER A 4 -29.06 30.56 -18.57
C SER A 4 -28.99 30.71 -17.04
N ASP A 5 -30.14 30.80 -16.37
CA ASP A 5 -30.20 31.09 -14.93
C ASP A 5 -29.77 29.88 -14.10
N LYS A 6 -30.10 28.67 -14.57
CA LYS A 6 -29.62 27.41 -13.96
C LYS A 6 -28.10 27.25 -14.06
N LYS A 7 -27.50 27.74 -15.15
CA LYS A 7 -26.04 27.61 -15.39
C LYS A 7 -25.24 28.60 -14.55
N HIS A 8 -25.77 29.78 -14.27
CA HIS A 8 -25.15 30.77 -13.39
C HIS A 8 -25.21 30.32 -11.92
N SER A 9 -26.38 29.87 -11.46
CA SER A 9 -26.58 29.34 -10.10
C SER A 9 -25.69 28.12 -9.81
N PHE A 10 -25.53 27.19 -10.75
CA PHE A 10 -24.65 26.03 -10.56
C PHE A 10 -23.18 26.41 -10.48
N ARG A 11 -22.75 27.42 -11.26
CA ARG A 11 -21.36 27.92 -11.22
C ARG A 11 -21.06 28.65 -9.92
N GLU A 12 -21.95 29.53 -9.47
CA GLU A 12 -21.80 30.26 -8.21
C GLU A 12 -21.86 29.31 -7.00
N GLU A 13 -22.73 28.30 -7.03
CA GLU A 13 -22.80 27.26 -5.99
C GLU A 13 -21.54 26.38 -5.98
N PHE A 14 -21.00 26.03 -7.15
CA PHE A 14 -19.76 25.26 -7.27
C PHE A 14 -18.52 26.07 -6.85
N GLU A 15 -18.45 27.35 -7.21
CA GLU A 15 -17.37 28.27 -6.83
C GLU A 15 -17.39 28.55 -5.32
N ALA A 16 -18.57 28.79 -4.72
CA ALA A 16 -18.71 28.91 -3.27
C ALA A 16 -18.36 27.61 -2.51
N HIS A 17 -18.57 26.44 -3.14
CA HIS A 17 -18.19 25.14 -2.57
C HIS A 17 -16.68 24.84 -2.66
N LEU A 18 -15.95 25.59 -3.49
CA LEU A 18 -14.51 25.45 -3.72
C LEU A 18 -13.67 26.50 -2.97
N GLU A 19 -14.26 27.62 -2.52
CA GLU A 19 -13.54 28.70 -1.83
C GLU A 19 -13.17 28.41 -0.36
N SER A 20 -13.59 27.27 0.22
CA SER A 20 -13.07 26.85 1.52
C SER A 20 -11.96 25.79 1.34
N PRO A 21 -10.79 25.91 1.99
CA PRO A 21 -9.74 24.86 1.99
C PRO A 21 -10.09 23.62 2.84
N ILE A 22 -11.18 23.69 3.60
CA ILE A 22 -11.64 22.72 4.60
C ILE A 22 -12.42 21.49 4.04
N PRO A 23 -13.11 21.52 2.88
CA PRO A 23 -13.97 20.44 2.41
C PRO A 23 -13.18 19.28 1.80
N ILE A 24 -11.97 19.50 1.27
CA ILE A 24 -11.17 18.42 0.67
C ILE A 24 -10.63 17.49 1.75
N LEU A 25 -10.03 18.03 2.81
CA LEU A 25 -9.51 17.25 3.94
C LEU A 25 -10.61 16.48 4.67
N THR A 26 -11.78 17.11 4.89
CA THR A 26 -12.92 16.45 5.53
C THR A 26 -13.55 15.38 4.64
N ARG A 27 -13.62 15.59 3.32
CA ARG A 27 -14.06 14.55 2.36
C ARG A 27 -13.08 13.38 2.30
N LEU A 28 -11.77 13.65 2.23
CA LEU A 28 -10.74 12.61 2.22
C LEU A 28 -10.78 11.80 3.52
N ARG A 29 -10.93 12.48 4.68
CA ARG A 29 -11.13 11.84 5.97
C ARG A 29 -12.36 10.93 5.95
N ASN A 30 -13.50 11.40 5.44
CA ASN A 30 -14.72 10.59 5.37
C ASN A 30 -14.60 9.42 4.37
N VAL A 31 -13.83 9.60 3.29
CA VAL A 31 -13.50 8.52 2.34
C VAL A 31 -12.61 7.46 2.99
N ILE A 32 -11.66 7.85 3.84
CA ILE A 32 -10.76 6.88 4.49
C ILE A 32 -11.42 6.27 5.73
N PHE A 33 -11.82 7.11 6.68
CA PHE A 33 -12.22 6.70 8.03
C PHE A 33 -13.73 6.44 8.20
N GLY A 34 -14.56 6.82 7.24
CA GLY A 34 -16.01 6.72 7.40
C GLY A 34 -16.56 7.65 8.48
N LYS A 35 -17.83 7.44 8.88
CA LYS A 35 -18.50 8.24 9.92
C LYS A 35 -18.32 7.65 11.33
N GLU A 36 -18.09 6.35 11.43
CA GLU A 36 -17.92 5.62 12.69
C GLU A 36 -16.55 4.94 12.72
N SER A 37 -15.88 5.02 13.87
CA SER A 37 -14.62 4.32 14.10
C SER A 37 -14.88 2.84 14.40
N PRO A 38 -14.11 1.91 13.82
CA PRO A 38 -14.24 0.48 14.12
C PRO A 38 -13.72 0.16 15.53
N ASP A 39 -13.86 -1.09 15.96
CA ASP A 39 -13.37 -1.55 17.26
C ASP A 39 -11.84 -1.39 17.43
N THR A 40 -11.38 -1.42 18.68
CA THR A 40 -9.98 -1.20 19.05
C THR A 40 -9.01 -2.17 18.36
N TYR A 41 -9.40 -3.44 18.17
CA TYR A 41 -8.55 -4.42 17.49
C TYR A 41 -8.36 -4.05 16.01
N THR A 42 -9.44 -3.67 15.33
CA THR A 42 -9.40 -3.15 13.96
C THR A 42 -8.53 -1.90 13.85
N GLN A 43 -8.62 -0.97 14.81
CA GLN A 43 -7.81 0.25 14.83
C GLN A 43 -6.32 -0.08 14.95
N ILE A 44 -5.93 -0.94 15.91
CA ILE A 44 -4.54 -1.35 16.10
C ILE A 44 -4.01 -2.03 14.84
N GLY A 45 -4.76 -2.98 14.28
CA GLY A 45 -4.38 -3.67 13.06
C GLY A 45 -4.21 -2.74 11.87
N PHE A 46 -5.10 -1.75 11.72
CA PHE A 46 -4.99 -0.73 10.68
C PHE A 46 -3.75 0.14 10.85
N TYR A 47 -3.49 0.67 12.05
CA TYR A 47 -2.33 1.55 12.28
C TYR A 47 -1.00 0.81 12.12
N LEU A 48 -0.90 -0.44 12.60
CA LEU A 48 0.29 -1.26 12.35
C LEU A 48 0.48 -1.52 10.85
N GLY A 49 -0.59 -1.86 10.13
CA GLY A 49 -0.55 -2.02 8.68
C GLY A 49 -0.17 -0.74 7.95
N LEU A 50 -0.65 0.41 8.41
CA LEU A 50 -0.34 1.73 7.86
C LEU A 50 1.13 2.10 8.07
N ILE A 51 1.71 1.79 9.24
CA ILE A 51 3.14 2.00 9.50
C ILE A 51 3.98 1.17 8.52
N ILE A 52 3.67 -0.12 8.37
CA ILE A 52 4.34 -0.98 7.38
C ILE A 52 4.20 -0.38 5.99
N TRP A 53 2.99 0.02 5.60
CA TRP A 53 2.72 0.64 4.31
C TRP A 53 3.56 1.89 4.05
N ILE A 54 3.67 2.80 5.03
CA ILE A 54 4.49 4.02 4.90
C ILE A 54 5.96 3.66 4.71
N ILE A 55 6.50 2.76 5.53
CA ILE A 55 7.91 2.34 5.46
C ILE A 55 8.24 1.80 4.06
N PHE A 56 7.41 0.89 3.56
CA PHE A 56 7.61 0.30 2.22
C PHE A 56 7.42 1.33 1.10
N LEU A 57 6.42 2.20 1.20
CA LEU A 57 6.19 3.22 0.18
C LEU A 57 7.39 4.17 0.07
N VAL A 58 7.90 4.65 1.21
CA VAL A 58 9.10 5.50 1.24
C VAL A 58 10.28 4.77 0.60
N TRP A 59 10.48 3.50 0.95
CA TRP A 59 11.56 2.70 0.38
C TRP A 59 11.45 2.51 -1.13
N ILE A 60 10.22 2.30 -1.62
CA ILE A 60 9.92 2.16 -3.04
C ILE A 60 10.19 3.47 -3.79
N ILE A 61 9.75 4.59 -3.25
CA ILE A 61 9.98 5.92 -3.86
C ILE A 61 11.48 6.22 -3.91
N LEU A 62 12.21 6.00 -2.80
CA LEU A 62 13.65 6.22 -2.77
C LEU A 62 14.39 5.34 -3.78
N GLY A 63 14.06 4.05 -3.83
CA GLY A 63 14.67 3.14 -4.81
C GLY A 63 14.37 3.55 -6.25
N TYR A 64 13.13 3.95 -6.54
CA TYR A 64 12.76 4.45 -7.86
C TYR A 64 13.57 5.70 -8.25
N VAL A 65 13.65 6.69 -7.35
CA VAL A 65 14.42 7.91 -7.60
C VAL A 65 15.89 7.61 -7.88
N VAL A 66 16.53 6.75 -7.07
CA VAL A 66 17.93 6.36 -7.27
C VAL A 66 18.14 5.72 -8.66
N LEU A 67 17.21 4.89 -9.11
CA LEU A 67 17.31 4.20 -10.40
C LEU A 67 17.05 5.10 -11.61
N THR A 68 16.26 6.16 -11.44
CA THR A 68 15.95 7.12 -12.52
C THR A 68 16.89 8.32 -12.56
N SER A 69 17.61 8.58 -11.47
CA SER A 69 18.49 9.76 -11.32
C SER A 69 19.96 9.39 -11.25
N THR A 70 20.37 8.28 -11.87
CA THR A 70 21.74 7.74 -11.82
C THR A 70 22.77 8.77 -12.31
N GLU A 71 22.51 9.44 -13.43
CA GLU A 71 23.43 10.45 -14.00
C GLU A 71 23.61 11.66 -13.07
N TRP A 72 22.52 12.11 -12.43
CA TRP A 72 22.58 13.23 -11.48
C TRP A 72 23.39 12.86 -10.22
N ILE A 73 23.23 11.62 -9.73
CA ILE A 73 23.99 11.12 -8.58
C ILE A 73 25.47 10.99 -8.93
N GLU A 74 25.78 10.51 -10.13
CA GLU A 74 27.16 10.39 -10.60
C GLU A 74 27.84 11.75 -10.71
N GLN A 75 27.15 12.76 -11.24
CA GLN A 75 27.66 14.12 -11.35
C GLN A 75 27.93 14.77 -9.99
N GLU A 76 27.03 14.61 -9.03
CA GLU A 76 27.12 15.32 -7.74
C GLU A 76 27.96 14.57 -6.71
N LYS A 77 27.95 13.24 -6.73
CA LYS A 77 28.62 12.39 -5.72
C LYS A 77 29.84 11.66 -6.25
N GLY A 78 30.10 11.69 -7.56
CA GLY A 78 31.18 10.91 -8.18
C GLY A 78 30.99 9.40 -8.07
N LEU A 79 29.75 8.95 -7.83
CA LEU A 79 29.41 7.54 -7.67
C LEU A 79 28.80 7.03 -8.97
N ASP A 80 29.49 6.12 -9.65
CA ASP A 80 28.94 5.42 -10.80
C ASP A 80 27.92 4.37 -10.33
N VAL A 81 26.68 4.83 -10.16
CA VAL A 81 25.56 3.98 -9.75
C VAL A 81 25.24 2.94 -10.81
N HIS A 82 25.51 3.23 -12.09
CA HIS A 82 25.23 2.31 -13.18
C HIS A 82 26.08 1.05 -13.08
N SER A 83 27.41 1.20 -12.88
CA SER A 83 28.30 0.05 -12.70
C SER A 83 28.01 -0.75 -11.42
N LEU A 84 27.59 -0.09 -10.34
CA LEU A 84 27.16 -0.79 -9.12
C LEU A 84 25.93 -1.67 -9.36
N ILE A 85 24.93 -1.16 -10.10
CA ILE A 85 23.73 -1.93 -10.45
C ILE A 85 24.09 -3.08 -11.39
N GLU A 86 24.94 -2.83 -12.38
CA GLU A 86 25.36 -3.86 -13.34
C GLU A 86 26.14 -4.99 -12.64
N GLN A 87 27.12 -4.64 -11.80
CA GLN A 87 27.90 -5.60 -11.03
C GLN A 87 26.98 -6.46 -10.14
N ARG A 88 25.97 -5.85 -9.53
CA ARG A 88 24.99 -6.59 -8.72
C ARG A 88 24.11 -7.50 -9.58
N GLY A 89 23.64 -7.02 -10.73
CA GLY A 89 22.89 -7.83 -11.69
C GLY A 89 23.68 -9.07 -12.13
N GLN A 90 24.97 -8.90 -12.45
CA GLN A 90 25.86 -10.01 -12.81
C GLN A 90 26.01 -11.03 -11.66
N ALA A 91 26.15 -10.57 -10.42
CA ALA A 91 26.19 -11.44 -9.24
C ALA A 91 24.89 -12.25 -9.03
N LEU A 92 23.77 -11.76 -9.54
CA LEU A 92 22.46 -12.42 -9.50
C LEU A 92 22.18 -13.27 -10.75
N GLY A 93 23.10 -13.32 -11.72
CA GLY A 93 22.99 -14.11 -12.95
C GLY A 93 22.36 -13.38 -14.14
N PHE A 94 22.19 -12.05 -14.07
CA PHE A 94 21.75 -11.24 -15.20
C PHE A 94 22.93 -10.85 -16.10
N THR A 95 22.67 -10.70 -17.40
CA THR A 95 23.67 -10.27 -18.38
C THR A 95 23.33 -8.87 -18.92
N GLY A 96 24.28 -7.94 -18.89
CA GLY A 96 24.12 -6.59 -19.44
C GLY A 96 23.11 -5.71 -18.67
N THR A 97 22.41 -4.82 -19.39
CA THR A 97 21.53 -3.78 -18.81
C THR A 97 20.11 -4.26 -18.47
N ASP A 98 19.81 -5.54 -18.69
CA ASP A 98 18.49 -6.12 -18.46
C ASP A 98 18.07 -6.04 -16.99
N PHE A 99 19.03 -6.12 -16.06
CA PHE A 99 18.76 -6.04 -14.62
C PHE A 99 18.20 -4.68 -14.22
N GLN A 100 18.83 -3.57 -14.62
CA GLN A 100 18.36 -2.23 -14.26
C GLN A 100 16.97 -1.96 -14.83
N LYS A 101 16.72 -2.36 -16.08
CA LYS A 101 15.39 -2.22 -16.71
C LYS A 101 14.31 -3.02 -15.99
N ASN A 102 14.61 -4.26 -15.62
CA ASN A 102 13.71 -5.11 -14.84
C ASN A 102 13.47 -4.53 -13.45
N LEU A 103 14.50 -3.96 -12.82
CA LEU A 103 14.41 -3.31 -11.52
C LEU A 103 13.50 -2.09 -11.57
N ILE A 104 13.68 -1.18 -12.54
CA ILE A 104 12.78 -0.03 -12.74
C ILE A 104 11.33 -0.50 -12.95
N THR A 105 11.15 -1.54 -13.77
CA THR A 105 9.82 -2.12 -14.04
C THR A 105 9.18 -2.70 -12.77
N PHE A 106 9.97 -3.40 -11.94
CA PHE A 106 9.54 -3.90 -10.64
C PHE A 106 9.12 -2.76 -9.72
N TYR A 107 9.90 -1.68 -9.59
CA TYR A 107 9.53 -0.55 -8.74
C TYR A 107 8.22 0.14 -9.19
N ASN A 108 7.99 0.23 -10.51
CA ASN A 108 6.71 0.72 -11.05
C ASN A 108 5.52 -0.18 -10.66
N ILE A 109 5.68 -1.49 -10.79
CA ILE A 109 4.63 -2.45 -10.36
C ILE A 109 4.46 -2.41 -8.84
N ALA A 110 5.55 -2.25 -8.08
CA ALA A 110 5.52 -2.14 -6.64
C ALA A 110 4.72 -0.91 -6.20
N LEU A 111 4.91 0.26 -6.82
CA LEU A 111 4.09 1.45 -6.54
C LEU A 111 2.60 1.16 -6.71
N ILE A 112 2.20 0.57 -7.85
CA ILE A 112 0.79 0.23 -8.11
C ILE A 112 0.26 -0.79 -7.09
N SER A 113 1.07 -1.81 -6.79
CA SER A 113 0.73 -2.85 -5.81
C SER A 113 0.50 -2.24 -4.42
N TRP A 114 1.39 -1.36 -3.97
CA TRP A 114 1.29 -0.70 -2.68
C TRP A 114 0.12 0.28 -2.61
N MET A 115 -0.28 0.92 -3.71
CA MET A 115 -1.54 1.67 -3.77
C MET A 115 -2.77 0.75 -3.59
N GLY A 116 -2.77 -0.44 -4.18
CA GLY A 116 -3.83 -1.42 -3.96
C GLY A 116 -3.87 -1.95 -2.52
N LEU A 117 -2.70 -2.15 -1.89
CA LEU A 117 -2.60 -2.48 -0.46
C LEU A 117 -3.21 -1.38 0.41
N PHE A 118 -2.98 -0.11 0.08
CA PHE A 118 -3.60 1.02 0.79
C PHE A 118 -5.13 0.95 0.72
N ILE A 119 -5.68 0.70 -0.47
CA ILE A 119 -7.14 0.51 -0.64
C ILE A 119 -7.63 -0.65 0.23
N GLY A 120 -6.88 -1.75 0.28
CA GLY A 120 -7.12 -2.86 1.21
C GLY A 120 -7.17 -2.41 2.68
N LEU A 121 -6.19 -1.65 3.15
CA LEU A 121 -6.18 -1.13 4.53
C LEU A 121 -7.39 -0.20 4.81
N VAL A 122 -7.76 0.66 3.87
CA VAL A 122 -8.94 1.53 4.00
C VAL A 122 -10.22 0.70 4.09
N LEU A 123 -10.35 -0.37 3.30
CA LEU A 123 -11.49 -1.28 3.38
C LEU A 123 -11.50 -2.10 4.68
N GLN A 124 -10.32 -2.44 5.20
CA GLN A 124 -10.16 -3.12 6.50
C GLN A 124 -10.70 -2.23 7.63
N TRP A 125 -10.35 -0.94 7.62
CA TRP A 125 -10.89 0.04 8.56
C TRP A 125 -12.43 0.11 8.51
N ARG A 126 -12.99 -0.01 7.31
CA ARG A 126 -14.44 0.00 7.08
C ARG A 126 -15.11 -1.36 7.37
N LYS A 127 -14.39 -2.34 7.93
CA LYS A 127 -14.88 -3.70 8.18
C LYS A 127 -15.50 -4.36 6.93
N ASN A 128 -15.04 -4.00 5.73
CA ASN A 128 -15.56 -4.58 4.50
C ASN A 128 -14.75 -5.82 4.13
N THR A 129 -15.38 -6.99 4.07
CA THR A 129 -14.74 -8.29 3.75
C THR A 129 -13.97 -8.30 2.43
N TRP A 130 -14.28 -7.41 1.49
CA TRP A 130 -13.54 -7.26 0.24
C TRP A 130 -12.09 -6.80 0.41
N PHE A 131 -11.74 -6.24 1.58
CA PHE A 131 -10.39 -5.77 1.88
C PHE A 131 -9.31 -6.83 1.62
N ILE A 132 -9.63 -8.10 1.94
CA ILE A 132 -8.66 -9.20 1.86
C ILE A 132 -8.24 -9.47 0.42
N TYR A 133 -9.15 -9.31 -0.55
CA TYR A 133 -8.83 -9.51 -1.97
C TYR A 133 -7.87 -8.44 -2.48
N PHE A 134 -8.02 -7.19 -2.05
CA PHE A 134 -7.06 -6.13 -2.36
C PHE A 134 -5.70 -6.43 -1.75
N ILE A 135 -5.66 -6.84 -0.48
CA ILE A 135 -4.39 -7.17 0.20
C ILE A 135 -3.67 -8.34 -0.48
N TRP A 136 -4.36 -9.44 -0.76
CA TRP A 136 -3.77 -10.61 -1.40
C TRP A 136 -3.41 -10.38 -2.87
N ALA A 137 -4.28 -9.72 -3.65
CA ALA A 137 -3.99 -9.45 -5.05
C ALA A 137 -2.78 -8.53 -5.20
N SER A 138 -2.73 -7.44 -4.42
CA SER A 138 -1.61 -6.52 -4.42
C SER A 138 -0.33 -7.14 -3.85
N GLY A 139 -0.42 -7.86 -2.74
CA GLY A 139 0.74 -8.57 -2.17
C GLY A 139 1.28 -9.65 -3.10
N GLY A 140 0.39 -10.41 -3.74
CA GLY A 140 0.73 -11.40 -4.75
C GLY A 140 1.38 -10.76 -5.98
N LEU A 141 0.81 -9.67 -6.51
CA LEU A 141 1.40 -8.94 -7.64
C LEU A 141 2.81 -8.42 -7.30
N TYR A 142 3.01 -7.86 -6.11
CA TYR A 142 4.31 -7.40 -5.63
C TYR A 142 5.33 -8.56 -5.56
N LEU A 143 4.98 -9.67 -4.93
CA LEU A 143 5.89 -10.80 -4.74
C LEU A 143 6.19 -11.53 -6.06
N LEU A 144 5.16 -11.78 -6.88
CA LEU A 144 5.31 -12.44 -8.18
C LEU A 144 6.11 -11.59 -9.15
N SER A 145 5.86 -10.27 -9.21
CA SER A 145 6.67 -9.38 -10.07
C SER A 145 8.13 -9.35 -9.63
N MET A 146 8.41 -9.37 -8.32
CA MET A 146 9.78 -9.49 -7.83
C MET A 146 10.44 -10.78 -8.31
N TRP A 147 9.77 -11.92 -8.18
CA TRP A 147 10.34 -13.21 -8.59
C TRP A 147 10.50 -13.36 -10.09
N LEU A 148 9.54 -12.88 -10.88
CA LEU A 148 9.58 -13.00 -12.33
C LEU A 148 10.57 -12.03 -12.98
N LEU A 149 10.73 -10.82 -12.44
CA LEU A 149 11.60 -9.79 -13.02
C LEU A 149 13.04 -9.86 -12.48
N LEU A 150 13.21 -10.15 -11.19
CA LEU A 150 14.50 -10.08 -10.49
C LEU A 150 15.02 -11.45 -10.05
N GLY A 151 14.21 -12.50 -10.19
CA GLY A 151 14.58 -13.86 -9.79
C GLY A 151 14.47 -14.10 -8.30
N PHE A 152 14.41 -15.38 -7.93
CA PHE A 152 14.36 -15.80 -6.52
C PHE A 152 15.65 -15.43 -5.76
N SER A 153 16.80 -15.39 -6.45
CA SER A 153 18.09 -15.01 -5.86
C SER A 153 18.05 -13.58 -5.28
N TYR A 154 17.44 -12.63 -6.00
CA TYR A 154 17.24 -11.27 -5.51
C TYR A 154 16.37 -11.24 -4.25
N TRP A 155 15.24 -11.96 -4.25
CA TRP A 155 14.39 -12.05 -3.06
C TRP A 155 15.13 -12.66 -1.86
N TYR A 156 15.94 -13.69 -2.08
CA TYR A 156 16.65 -14.35 -1.00
C TYR A 156 17.81 -13.51 -0.45
N HIS A 157 18.65 -12.96 -1.33
CA HIS A 157 19.90 -12.28 -0.95
C HIS A 157 19.78 -10.76 -0.76
N ASP A 158 18.93 -10.07 -1.54
CA ASP A 158 18.87 -8.60 -1.56
C ASP A 158 17.65 -8.01 -0.87
N THR A 159 16.58 -8.78 -0.69
CA THR A 159 15.46 -8.34 0.15
C THR A 159 15.80 -8.56 1.62
N THR A 160 15.68 -7.50 2.42
CA THR A 160 16.07 -7.57 3.84
C THR A 160 15.16 -8.54 4.60
N THR A 161 15.70 -9.13 5.68
CA THR A 161 14.90 -10.01 6.55
C THR A 161 13.75 -9.25 7.20
N PHE A 162 13.96 -7.97 7.51
CA PHE A 162 12.90 -7.10 8.01
C PHE A 162 11.74 -7.00 7.00
N ASP A 163 12.03 -6.75 5.72
CA ASP A 163 10.99 -6.63 4.69
C ASP A 163 10.18 -7.92 4.55
N LYS A 164 10.87 -9.07 4.56
CA LYS A 164 10.21 -10.39 4.50
C LYS A 164 9.25 -10.58 5.66
N ILE A 165 9.73 -10.35 6.88
CA ILE A 165 8.93 -10.53 8.10
C ILE A 165 7.76 -9.55 8.11
N ALA A 166 7.99 -8.26 7.85
CA ALA A 166 6.95 -7.24 7.85
C ALA A 166 5.86 -7.53 6.80
N PHE A 167 6.26 -7.96 5.60
CA PHE A 167 5.32 -8.35 4.55
C PHE A 167 4.46 -9.55 4.96
N PHE A 168 5.07 -10.64 5.43
CA PHE A 168 4.30 -11.82 5.85
C PHE A 168 3.46 -11.57 7.11
N LEU A 169 3.93 -10.72 8.03
CA LEU A 169 3.12 -10.27 9.17
C LEU A 169 1.89 -9.50 8.70
N LEU A 170 2.02 -8.59 7.74
CA LEU A 170 0.89 -7.86 7.17
C LEU A 170 -0.14 -8.82 6.55
N ILE A 171 0.31 -9.71 5.66
CA ILE A 171 -0.58 -10.69 4.99
C ILE A 171 -1.22 -11.65 5.99
N GLY A 172 -0.43 -12.19 6.93
CA GLY A 172 -0.88 -13.12 7.95
C GLY A 172 -1.88 -12.49 8.92
N HIS A 173 -1.57 -11.30 9.42
CA HIS A 173 -2.47 -10.52 10.27
C HIS A 173 -3.79 -10.21 9.56
N SER A 174 -3.74 -9.70 8.31
CA SER A 174 -4.95 -9.40 7.54
C SER A 174 -5.79 -10.64 7.25
N SER A 175 -5.17 -11.80 7.03
CA SER A 175 -5.88 -13.07 6.84
C SER A 175 -6.56 -13.54 8.10
N LEU A 176 -5.88 -13.42 9.25
CA LEU A 176 -6.46 -13.72 10.56
C LEU A 176 -7.62 -12.77 10.88
N TYR A 177 -7.44 -11.48 10.61
CA TYR A 177 -8.50 -10.47 10.77
C TYR A 177 -9.72 -10.79 9.89
N TYR A 178 -9.52 -11.17 8.62
CA TYR A 178 -10.60 -11.58 7.73
C TYR A 178 -11.38 -12.77 8.28
N TYR A 179 -10.68 -13.77 8.83
CA TYR A 179 -11.31 -14.93 9.45
C TYR A 179 -12.26 -14.50 10.59
N PHE A 180 -11.82 -13.61 11.48
CA PHE A 180 -12.67 -13.11 12.56
C PHE A 180 -13.83 -12.25 12.07
N LEU A 181 -13.56 -11.32 11.15
CA LEU A 181 -14.59 -10.46 10.58
C LEU A 181 -15.70 -11.26 9.87
N ASN A 182 -15.33 -12.33 9.17
CA ASN A 182 -16.30 -13.20 8.50
C ASN A 182 -17.12 -14.05 9.49
N ARG A 183 -16.62 -14.29 10.70
CA ARG A 183 -17.39 -14.94 11.78
C ARG A 183 -18.34 -13.95 12.46
N GLU A 184 -17.87 -12.73 12.72
CA GLU A 184 -18.70 -11.62 13.23
C GLU A 184 -19.87 -11.35 12.27
N ALA A 185 -19.62 -11.27 10.96
CA ALA A 185 -20.65 -11.07 9.94
C ALA A 185 -21.69 -12.21 9.86
N ARG A 186 -21.36 -13.41 10.35
CA ARG A 186 -22.28 -14.56 10.43
C ARG A 186 -23.04 -14.63 11.77
N GLY A 187 -22.83 -13.68 12.68
CA GLY A 187 -23.49 -13.63 13.98
C GLY A 187 -22.92 -14.61 15.00
N GLU A 188 -21.74 -15.18 14.76
CA GLU A 188 -21.06 -16.03 15.74
C GLU A 188 -20.44 -15.15 16.83
N LYS A 189 -20.57 -15.53 18.11
CA LYS A 189 -19.93 -14.82 19.22
C LYS A 189 -18.39 -14.89 19.05
N THR A 190 -17.77 -13.78 18.68
CA THR A 190 -16.33 -13.63 18.49
C THR A 190 -15.68 -13.18 19.79
N ASN A 191 -15.65 -14.07 20.78
CA ASN A 191 -14.98 -13.78 22.03
C ASN A 191 -13.46 -13.93 21.85
N PHE A 192 -12.73 -12.81 21.66
CA PHE A 192 -11.29 -12.82 21.40
C PHE A 192 -10.48 -13.54 22.49
N PHE A 193 -10.98 -13.52 23.74
CA PHE A 193 -10.38 -14.21 24.88
C PHE A 193 -11.22 -15.39 25.42
N GLY A 194 -12.34 -15.74 24.78
CA GLY A 194 -13.20 -16.83 25.27
C GLY A 194 -13.89 -16.54 26.61
N ILE A 195 -14.01 -15.28 27.04
CA ILE A 195 -14.66 -14.94 28.31
C ILE A 195 -16.14 -14.76 28.04
N ASP A 196 -16.92 -15.84 28.16
CA ASP A 196 -18.37 -15.72 28.21
C ASP A 196 -18.71 -14.76 29.34
N GLU A 197 -19.16 -13.55 28.99
CA GLU A 197 -19.77 -12.63 29.93
C GLU A 197 -21.15 -13.19 30.30
N ASP A 198 -21.13 -14.25 31.10
CA ASP A 198 -22.25 -14.64 31.93
C ASP A 198 -22.33 -13.62 33.08
N PHE A 199 -22.87 -12.43 32.77
CA PHE A 199 -23.34 -11.52 33.81
C PHE A 199 -24.72 -12.01 34.26
N GLU A 200 -24.74 -12.79 35.35
CA GLU A 200 -25.86 -12.83 36.30
C GLU A 200 -25.85 -11.57 37.19
#